data_AF-A0A350ZYX9-F1
#
_entry.id   AF-A0A350ZYX9-F1
#
_cell.length_a   1.000
_cell.length_b   1.000
_cell.length_c   1.000
_cell.angle_alpha   90.00
_cell.angle_beta   90.00
_cell.angle_gamma   90.00
#
_symmetry.space_group_name_H-M   'P 1'
#
loop_
_entity.id
_entity.type
_entity.pdbx_description
1 polymer ?
#
loop_
_entity_poly.entity_id
_entity_poly.type
_entity_poly.pdbx_seq_one_letter_code
_entity_poly.pdbx_strand_id
1 'polypeptide(L)'
;TLDAAGARIFRDVTRESVGKRMAILLFEKGKGEVVTAPVIRSEIGGGRVQISGRMTTAEANDVALLLRAGSLAAPMEIIEERTVGPSLGAENITKGSNSVIWGFLAIAVFMIAYYTLFGLVSVIALTFNLVLLIALLSLLQAT
;
A
#
# COMPACT_ATOMS: atom_id res chain seq x y z
N THR A 1 8.45 19.23 -6.04
CA THR A 1 8.60 20.37 -6.96
C THR A 1 8.01 21.58 -6.27
N LEU A 2 8.64 22.74 -6.39
CA LEU A 2 8.14 23.97 -5.74
C LEU A 2 7.00 24.58 -6.58
N ASP A 3 6.09 25.28 -5.92
CA ASP A 3 5.07 26.12 -6.55
C ASP A 3 5.70 27.41 -7.11
N ALA A 4 4.96 28.14 -7.95
CA ALA A 4 5.52 29.31 -8.64
C ALA A 4 5.98 30.43 -7.68
N ALA A 5 5.31 30.59 -6.53
CA ALA A 5 5.68 31.54 -5.49
C ALA A 5 6.92 31.07 -4.73
N GLY A 6 6.94 29.82 -4.25
CA GLY A 6 8.07 29.23 -3.57
C GLY A 6 9.32 29.15 -4.44
N ALA A 7 9.19 28.88 -5.74
CA ALA A 7 10.31 28.86 -6.68
C ALA A 7 11.01 30.23 -6.80
N ARG A 8 10.28 31.35 -6.71
CA ARG A 8 10.89 32.70 -6.72
C ARG A 8 11.65 32.99 -5.44
N ILE A 9 11.03 32.75 -4.28
CA ILE A 9 11.67 32.95 -2.97
C ILE A 9 12.91 32.06 -2.86
N PHE A 10 12.80 30.80 -3.27
CA PHE A 10 13.89 29.85 -3.24
C PHE A 10 15.03 30.28 -4.16
N ARG A 11 14.73 30.85 -5.34
CA ARG A 11 15.73 31.40 -6.26
C ARG A 11 16.54 32.52 -5.61
N ASP A 12 15.87 33.48 -4.98
CA ASP A 12 16.52 34.65 -4.37
C ASP A 12 17.41 34.24 -3.19
N VAL A 13 16.91 33.37 -2.31
CA VAL A 13 17.66 32.86 -1.14
C VAL A 13 18.88 32.03 -1.59
N THR A 14 18.71 31.19 -2.61
CA THR A 14 19.80 30.34 -3.12
C THR A 14 20.87 31.17 -3.82
N ARG A 15 20.49 32.26 -4.51
CA ARG A 15 21.42 33.19 -5.18
C ARG A 15 22.31 33.92 -4.18
N GLU A 16 21.77 34.33 -3.04
CA GLU A 16 22.53 35.05 -2.01
C GLU A 16 23.36 34.12 -1.10
N SER A 17 22.99 32.84 -1.03
CA SER A 17 23.59 31.86 -0.11
C SER A 17 24.42 30.77 -0.79
N VAL A 18 24.93 31.01 -2.00
CA VAL A 18 25.83 30.08 -2.69
C VAL A 18 27.06 29.77 -1.83
N GLY A 19 27.38 28.48 -1.67
CA GLY A 19 28.48 28.00 -0.82
C GLY A 19 28.10 27.76 0.65
N LYS A 20 26.90 28.14 1.09
CA LYS A 20 26.39 27.85 2.45
C LYS A 20 25.60 26.54 2.48
N ARG A 21 25.54 25.90 3.66
CA ARG A 21 24.71 24.71 3.89
C ARG A 21 23.27 25.13 4.13
N MET A 22 22.33 24.50 3.43
CA MET A 22 20.89 24.67 3.66
C MET A 22 20.39 23.46 4.43
N ALA A 23 19.91 23.65 5.65
CA ALA A 23 19.30 22.57 6.43
C ALA A 23 17.83 22.40 6.02
N ILE A 24 17.46 21.19 5.62
CA ILE A 24 16.07 20.80 5.37
C ILE A 24 15.55 20.18 6.67
N LEU A 25 14.62 20.89 7.30
CA LEU A 25 13.98 20.47 8.55
C LEU A 25 12.64 19.80 8.22
N LEU A 26 12.43 18.60 8.77
CA LEU A 26 11.12 17.96 8.81
C LEU A 26 10.50 18.22 10.18
N PHE A 27 9.30 18.80 10.19
CA PHE A 27 8.55 19.01 11.43
C PHE A 27 7.61 17.84 11.64
N GLU A 28 7.86 17.05 12.67
CA GLU A 28 6.98 15.97 13.10
C GLU A 28 6.57 16.21 14.56
N LYS A 29 5.26 16.25 14.83
CA LYS A 29 4.69 16.45 16.18
C LYS A 29 5.28 17.64 16.96
N GLY A 30 5.58 18.75 16.26
CA GLY A 30 6.13 19.97 16.87
C GLY A 30 7.62 19.94 17.19
N LYS A 31 8.36 18.89 16.79
CA LYS A 31 9.82 18.82 16.85
C LYS A 31 10.40 18.90 15.44
N GLY A 32 11.38 19.78 15.22
CA GLY A 32 12.09 19.89 13.95
C GLY A 32 13.32 19.00 13.94
N GLU A 33 13.38 18.03 13.03
CA GLU A 33 14.54 17.17 12.82
C GLU A 33 15.24 17.53 11.51
N VAL A 34 16.58 17.57 11.52
CA VAL A 34 17.38 17.87 10.33
C VAL A 34 17.50 16.61 9.49
N VAL A 35 16.74 16.53 8.39
CA VAL A 35 16.78 15.37 7.49
C VAL A 35 18.06 15.38 6.65
N THR A 36 18.43 16.53 6.08
CA THR A 36 19.66 16.65 5.29
C THR A 36 20.11 18.12 5.24
N ALA A 37 21.42 18.36 5.24
CA ALA A 37 22.00 19.68 5.08
C ALA A 37 22.92 19.79 3.84
N PRO A 38 22.36 19.74 2.61
CA PRO A 38 23.16 19.88 1.39
C PRO A 38 23.80 21.28 1.28
N VAL A 39 24.94 21.34 0.60
CA VAL A 39 25.59 22.62 0.24
C VAL A 39 24.92 23.19 -0.99
N ILE A 40 24.57 24.47 -0.96
CA ILE A 40 24.07 25.20 -2.13
C ILE A 40 25.22 25.39 -3.12
N ARG A 41 25.15 24.73 -4.29
CA ARG A 41 26.19 24.81 -5.33
C ARG A 41 25.90 25.83 -6.44
N SER A 42 24.63 26.11 -6.71
CA SER A 42 24.18 27.01 -7.77
C SER A 42 22.81 27.58 -7.46
N GLU A 43 22.44 28.68 -8.09
CA GLU A 43 21.10 29.25 -8.03
C GLU A 43 20.05 28.24 -8.54
N ILE A 44 19.00 27.99 -7.76
CA ILE A 44 17.93 27.05 -8.10
C ILE A 44 16.70 27.86 -8.54
N GLY A 45 16.65 28.22 -9.82
CA GLY A 45 15.55 29.02 -10.41
C GLY A 45 14.44 28.21 -11.08
N GLY A 46 14.64 26.92 -11.32
CA GLY A 46 13.74 26.07 -12.10
C GLY A 46 12.69 25.28 -11.31
N GLY A 47 12.49 25.57 -10.02
CA GLY A 47 11.56 24.84 -9.15
C GLY A 47 11.92 23.37 -8.88
N ARG A 48 13.06 22.90 -9.40
CA ARG A 48 13.63 21.57 -9.22
C ARG A 48 14.85 21.65 -8.31
N VAL A 49 14.70 21.13 -7.09
CA VAL A 49 15.79 21.00 -6.12
C VAL A 49 16.35 19.58 -6.25
N GLN A 50 17.66 19.46 -6.42
CA GLN A 50 18.35 18.17 -6.39
C GLN A 50 19.07 18.03 -5.04
N ILE A 51 18.69 17.02 -4.26
CA ILE A 51 19.38 16.67 -3.03
C ILE A 51 20.42 15.61 -3.40
N SER A 52 21.70 15.92 -3.20
CA SER A 52 22.82 15.00 -3.46
C SER A 52 23.53 14.65 -2.15
N GLY A 53 23.72 13.36 -1.88
CA GLY A 53 24.37 12.84 -0.67
C GLY A 53 24.89 11.42 -0.86
N ARG A 54 25.44 10.80 0.20
CA ARG A 54 25.87 9.39 0.22
C ARG A 54 24.69 8.45 0.51
N MET A 55 23.65 8.53 -0.31
CA MET A 55 22.43 7.72 -0.13
C MET A 55 22.46 6.51 -1.06
N THR A 56 21.93 5.38 -0.59
CA THR A 56 21.60 4.24 -1.44
C THR A 56 20.32 4.51 -2.25
N THR A 57 20.06 3.74 -3.30
CA THR A 57 18.85 3.90 -4.13
C THR A 57 17.56 3.69 -3.35
N ALA A 58 17.57 2.81 -2.34
CA ALA A 58 16.44 2.58 -1.45
C ALA A 58 16.16 3.82 -0.58
N GLU A 59 17.18 4.33 0.12
CA GLU A 59 17.06 5.52 0.98
C GLU A 59 16.61 6.76 0.20
N ALA A 60 17.09 6.93 -1.04
CA ALA A 60 16.67 8.04 -1.89
C ALA A 60 15.17 7.99 -2.24
N ASN A 61 14.61 6.80 -2.44
CA ASN A 61 13.17 6.63 -2.69
C ASN A 61 12.34 6.93 -1.44
N ASP A 62 12.78 6.48 -0.27
CA ASP A 62 12.07 6.73 0.99
C ASP A 62 12.06 8.21 1.35
N VAL A 63 13.20 8.90 1.22
CA VAL A 63 13.28 10.36 1.43
C VAL A 63 12.42 11.10 0.40
N ALA A 64 12.40 10.65 -0.86
CA ALA A 64 11.53 11.23 -1.87
C ALA A 64 10.04 11.02 -1.55
N LEU A 65 9.67 9.87 -0.98
CA LEU A 65 8.31 9.57 -0.54
C LEU A 65 7.90 10.47 0.63
N LEU A 66 8.75 10.59 1.66
CA LEU A 66 8.51 11.46 2.82
C LEU A 66 8.38 12.93 2.42
N LEU A 67 9.25 13.43 1.52
CA LEU A 67 9.19 14.80 1.03
C LEU A 67 7.98 15.05 0.10
N ARG A 68 7.50 14.04 -0.63
CA ARG A 68 6.29 14.12 -1.48
C ARG A 68 5.00 14.03 -0.68
N ALA A 69 4.97 13.18 0.35
CA ALA A 69 3.86 13.10 1.29
C ALA A 69 3.65 14.43 2.03
N GLY A 70 4.71 15.26 2.08
CA GLY A 70 4.69 16.56 2.74
C GLY A 70 4.56 16.39 4.26
N SER A 71 4.30 17.49 4.95
CA SER A 71 3.77 17.40 6.31
C SER A 71 2.35 16.85 6.21
N LEU A 72 2.14 15.58 6.51
CA LEU A 72 0.81 15.03 6.74
C LEU A 72 0.08 15.98 7.72
N ALA A 73 -0.98 16.62 7.22
CA ALA A 73 -1.67 17.72 7.89
C ALA A 73 -2.48 17.27 9.14
N ALA A 74 -2.51 15.98 9.44
CA ALA A 74 -3.25 15.42 10.54
C ALA A 74 -2.36 14.45 11.34
N PRO A 75 -2.22 14.63 12.66
CA PRO A 75 -1.55 13.65 13.51
C PRO A 75 -2.33 12.32 13.41
N MET A 76 -1.74 11.35 12.73
CA MET A 76 -2.27 9.98 12.68
C MET A 76 -1.88 9.28 13.99
N GLU A 77 -2.85 9.12 14.88
CA GLU A 77 -2.72 8.20 16.01
C GLU A 77 -3.10 6.80 15.52
N ILE A 78 -2.17 5.85 15.62
CA ILE A 78 -2.45 4.44 15.32
C ILE A 78 -3.25 3.91 16.51
N ILE A 79 -4.58 3.89 16.40
CA ILE A 79 -5.49 3.46 17.46
C ILE A 79 -5.45 1.94 17.63
N GLU A 80 -5.22 1.19 16.55
CA GLU A 80 -5.08 -0.26 16.60
C GLU A 80 -4.31 -0.76 15.36
N GLU A 81 -3.15 -1.38 15.57
CA GLU A 81 -2.45 -2.12 14.53
C GLU A 81 -2.86 -3.59 14.62
N ARG A 82 -3.71 -4.04 13.70
CA ARG A 82 -4.02 -5.47 13.57
C ARG A 82 -3.02 -6.09 12.61
N THR A 83 -1.89 -6.53 13.14
CA THR A 83 -0.93 -7.34 12.38
C THR A 83 -1.55 -8.73 12.15
N VAL A 84 -2.23 -8.90 11.02
CA VAL A 84 -2.68 -10.24 10.59
C VAL A 84 -1.45 -10.98 10.07
N GLY A 85 -0.90 -11.84 10.92
CA GLY A 85 0.24 -12.67 10.55
C GLY A 85 -0.10 -13.58 9.35
N PRO A 86 0.82 -13.79 8.40
CA PRO A 86 0.60 -14.68 7.25
C PRO A 86 0.17 -16.09 7.65
N SER A 87 0.57 -16.55 8.83
CA SER A 87 0.20 -17.84 9.41
C SER A 87 -1.30 -17.97 9.73
N LEU A 88 -1.92 -16.93 10.32
CA LEU A 88 -3.35 -16.92 10.62
C LEU A 88 -4.19 -16.90 9.33
N GLY A 89 -3.70 -16.24 8.28
CA GLY A 89 -4.31 -16.28 6.94
C GLY A 89 -4.25 -17.67 6.31
N ALA A 90 -3.06 -18.28 6.27
CA ALA A 90 -2.86 -19.60 5.69
C ALA A 90 -3.67 -20.71 6.39
N GLU A 91 -3.75 -20.64 7.73
CA GLU A 91 -4.53 -21.60 8.51
C GLU A 91 -6.04 -21.45 8.25
N ASN A 92 -6.55 -20.23 8.16
CA ASN A 92 -7.95 -19.96 7.84
C ASN A 92 -8.30 -20.39 6.41
N ILE A 93 -7.41 -20.20 5.44
CA ILE A 93 -7.62 -20.67 4.05
C ILE A 93 -7.72 -22.21 4.03
N THR A 94 -6.83 -22.90 4.74
CA THR A 94 -6.83 -24.37 4.80
C THR A 94 -8.10 -24.90 5.47
N LYS A 95 -8.50 -24.31 6.61
CA LYS A 95 -9.75 -24.65 7.30
C LYS A 95 -10.98 -24.34 6.46
N GLY A 96 -10.96 -23.23 5.72
CA GLY A 96 -12.02 -22.83 4.80
C GLY A 96 -12.18 -23.83 3.66
N SER A 97 -11.09 -24.21 3.00
CA SER A 97 -11.10 -25.20 1.92
C SER A 97 -11.64 -26.56 2.40
N ASN A 98 -11.18 -27.04 3.56
CA ASN A 98 -11.68 -28.29 4.14
C ASN A 98 -13.17 -28.22 4.49
N SER A 99 -13.64 -27.09 5.02
CA SER A 99 -15.06 -26.88 5.34
C SER A 99 -15.96 -26.94 4.10
N VAL A 100 -15.51 -26.34 2.99
CA VAL A 100 -16.25 -26.38 1.72
C VAL A 100 -16.35 -27.81 1.18
N ILE A 101 -15.25 -28.58 1.23
CA ILE A 101 -15.24 -29.97 0.74
C ILE A 101 -16.22 -30.84 1.55
N TRP A 102 -16.15 -30.79 2.88
CA TRP A 102 -17.04 -31.58 3.74
C TRP A 102 -18.49 -31.13 3.65
N GLY A 103 -18.75 -29.82 3.57
CA GLY A 103 -20.10 -29.27 3.39
C GLY A 103 -20.71 -29.68 2.04
N PHE A 104 -19.94 -29.58 0.96
CA PHE A 104 -20.37 -30.01 -0.36
C PHE A 104 -20.71 -31.50 -0.39
N LEU A 105 -19.85 -32.34 0.19
CA LEU A 105 -20.05 -33.79 0.23
C LEU A 105 -21.30 -34.18 1.05
N ALA A 106 -21.51 -33.54 2.21
CA ALA A 106 -22.70 -33.77 3.03
C ALA A 106 -24.00 -33.39 2.28
N ILE A 107 -24.03 -32.23 1.61
CA ILE A 107 -25.19 -31.78 0.84
C ILE A 107 -25.42 -32.71 -0.37
N ALA A 108 -24.36 -33.12 -1.05
CA ALA A 108 -24.46 -34.01 -2.21
C ALA A 108 -25.07 -35.37 -1.81
N VAL A 109 -24.59 -35.97 -0.72
CA VAL A 109 -25.12 -37.24 -0.20
C VAL A 109 -26.59 -37.09 0.20
N PHE A 110 -26.94 -36.00 0.89
CA PHE A 110 -28.32 -35.74 1.30
C PHE A 110 -29.27 -35.58 0.10
N MET A 111 -28.86 -34.83 -0.93
CA MET A 111 -29.63 -34.64 -2.15
C MET A 111 -29.84 -35.94 -2.93
N ILE A 112 -28.80 -36.77 -3.04
CA ILE A 112 -28.89 -38.07 -3.72
C ILE A 112 -29.80 -39.04 -2.94
N ALA A 113 -29.69 -39.08 -1.62
CA ALA A 113 -30.52 -39.95 -0.79
C ALA A 113 -32.01 -39.55 -0.83
N TYR A 114 -32.33 -38.25 -0.80
CA TYR A 114 -33.71 -37.77 -0.77
C TYR A 114 -34.38 -37.74 -2.15
N TYR A 115 -33.64 -37.33 -3.20
CA TYR A 115 -34.18 -37.12 -4.55
C TYR A 115 -33.77 -38.17 -5.58
N THR A 116 -32.95 -39.17 -5.19
CA THR A 116 -32.47 -40.28 -6.02
C THR A 116 -31.93 -39.81 -7.39
N LEU A 117 -32.66 -40.09 -8.49
CA LEU A 117 -32.27 -39.76 -9.86
C LEU A 117 -32.19 -38.23 -10.10
N PHE A 118 -33.12 -37.46 -9.53
CA PHE A 118 -33.08 -36.00 -9.59
C PHE A 118 -31.99 -35.40 -8.70
N GLY A 119 -31.58 -36.12 -7.66
CA GLY A 119 -30.47 -35.72 -6.77
C GLY A 119 -29.14 -35.63 -7.52
N LEU A 120 -28.87 -36.56 -8.43
CA LEU A 120 -27.67 -36.54 -9.29
C LEU A 120 -27.61 -35.28 -10.18
N VAL A 121 -28.74 -34.91 -10.78
CA VAL A 121 -28.84 -33.71 -11.62
C VAL A 121 -28.60 -32.44 -10.79
N SER A 122 -29.16 -32.38 -9.58
CA SER A 122 -28.96 -31.26 -8.65
C SER A 122 -27.50 -31.11 -8.22
N VAL A 123 -26.77 -32.21 -7.97
CA VAL A 123 -25.35 -32.17 -7.60
C VAL A 123 -24.49 -31.64 -8.75
N ILE A 124 -24.80 -32.03 -10.00
CA ILE A 124 -24.11 -31.51 -11.19
C ILE A 124 -24.36 -30.00 -11.32
N ALA A 125 -25.62 -29.56 -11.15
CA ALA A 125 -25.97 -28.13 -11.19
C ALA A 125 -25.26 -27.33 -10.08
N LEU A 126 -25.19 -27.87 -8.86
CA LEU A 126 -24.49 -27.25 -7.74
C LEU A 126 -22.99 -27.13 -8.00
N THR A 127 -22.37 -28.18 -8.56
CA THR A 127 -20.95 -28.16 -8.94
C THR A 127 -20.67 -27.10 -9.99
N PHE A 128 -21.51 -27.03 -11.02
CA PHE A 128 -21.38 -26.03 -12.08
C PHE A 128 -21.56 -24.60 -11.53
N ASN A 129 -22.51 -24.40 -10.62
CA ASN A 129 -22.69 -23.13 -9.93
C ASN A 129 -21.44 -22.72 -9.13
N LEU A 130 -20.83 -23.65 -8.39
CA LEU A 130 -19.61 -23.39 -7.63
C LEU A 130 -18.44 -22.98 -8.54
N VAL A 131 -18.26 -23.67 -9.68
CA VAL A 131 -17.23 -23.33 -10.66
C VAL A 131 -17.45 -21.93 -11.26
N LEU A 132 -18.70 -21.61 -11.63
CA LEU A 132 -19.04 -20.28 -12.15
C LEU A 132 -18.78 -19.16 -11.13
N LEU A 133 -19.10 -19.41 -9.85
CA LEU A 133 -18.87 -18.45 -8.77
C LEU A 133 -17.38 -18.16 -8.62
N ILE A 134 -16.54 -19.20 -8.58
CA ILE A 134 -15.07 -19.06 -8.49
C ILE A 134 -14.52 -18.35 -9.74
N ALA A 135 -15.00 -18.70 -10.94
CA ALA A 135 -14.58 -18.07 -12.18
C ALA A 135 -14.90 -16.56 -12.22
N LEU A 136 -16.09 -16.17 -11.76
CA LEU A 136 -16.49 -14.76 -11.67
C LEU A 136 -15.64 -13.99 -10.65
N LEU A 137 -15.39 -14.56 -9.47
CA LEU A 137 -14.53 -13.94 -8.46
C LEU A 137 -13.10 -13.75 -8.97
N SER A 138 -12.56 -14.74 -9.68
CA SER A 138 -11.23 -14.68 -10.30
C SER A 138 -11.16 -13.62 -11.41
N LEU A 139 -12.20 -13.52 -12.25
CA LEU A 139 -12.27 -12.50 -13.31
C LEU A 139 -12.30 -11.08 -12.74
N LEU A 140 -12.98 -10.88 -11.59
CA LEU A 140 -13.07 -9.60 -10.90
C LEU A 140 -11.84 -9.26 -10.06
N GLN A 141 -10.76 -10.06 -10.12
CA GLN A 141 -9.53 -9.89 -9.34
C GLN A 141 -9.78 -9.76 -7.82
N ALA A 142 -10.79 -10.46 -7.29
CA ALA A 142 -11.09 -10.48 -5.85
C ALA A 142 -10.32 -11.57 -5.07
N THR A 143 -9.48 -12.35 -5.75
CA THR A 143 -8.63 -13.44 -5.22
C THR A 143 -7.20 -13.24 -5.68
#